data_AF-A0A060BSI1-F1
#
_entry.id   AF-A0A060BSI1-F1
#
_cell.length_a   1.000
_cell.length_b   1.000
_cell.length_c   1.000
_cell.angle_alpha   90.00
_cell.angle_beta   90.00
_cell.angle_gamma   90.00
#
_symmetry.space_group_name_H-M   'P 1'
#
loop_
_entity.id
_entity.type
_entity.pdbx_description
1 polymer ?
#
loop_
_entity_poly.entity_id
_entity_poly.type
_entity_poly.pdbx_seq_one_letter_code
_entity_poly.pdbx_strand_id
1 'polypeptide(L)'
;LGSIKYIIDNNNNIIYSIKYNIFKKIISNRSCLLTLYNMKKVTELGTAVKLNKFNFLNIFSKTGTTKNYINNWFIGIDGEDICIIWIGNYNNIKNFNF
;
A
#
# COMPACT_ATOMS: atom_id res chain seq x y z
N LEU A 1 11.89 -6.30 5.04
CA LEU A 1 11.93 -4.83 5.16
C LEU A 1 11.95 -4.45 6.64
N GLY A 2 12.59 -3.34 6.98
CA GLY A 2 12.62 -2.79 8.33
C GLY A 2 13.00 -1.32 8.23
N SER A 3 12.59 -0.52 9.22
CA SER A 3 12.88 0.92 9.27
C SER A 3 14.34 1.24 9.62
N ILE A 4 15.09 0.24 10.09
CA ILE A 4 16.50 0.36 10.49
C ILE A 4 17.33 -0.58 9.61
N LYS A 5 18.27 -0.02 8.85
CA LYS A 5 19.17 -0.78 7.98
C LYS A 5 20.42 -1.25 8.70
N TYR A 6 20.98 -0.41 9.56
CA TYR A 6 22.13 -0.72 10.41
C TYR A 6 22.12 0.13 11.68
N ILE A 7 22.73 -0.40 12.74
CA ILE A 7 23.09 0.33 13.96
C ILE A 7 24.60 0.21 14.10
N ILE A 8 25.28 1.33 14.25
CA ILE A 8 26.74 1.41 14.43
C ILE A 8 27.06 2.03 15.78
N ASP A 9 28.16 1.61 16.40
CA ASP A 9 28.72 2.28 17.58
C ASP A 9 29.62 3.46 17.19
N ASN A 10 30.13 4.18 18.19
CA ASN A 10 31.04 5.32 17.99
C ASN A 10 32.40 4.94 17.38
N ASN A 11 32.74 3.65 17.38
CA ASN A 11 33.97 3.09 16.83
C ASN A 11 33.76 2.51 15.42
N ASN A 12 32.61 2.79 14.79
CA ASN A 12 32.19 2.26 13.49
C ASN A 12 31.98 0.74 13.43
N ASN A 13 31.82 0.06 14.57
CA ASN A 13 31.45 -1.35 14.58
C ASN A 13 29.95 -1.50 14.32
N ILE A 14 29.59 -2.46 13.46
CA ILE A 14 28.19 -2.78 13.17
C ILE A 14 27.62 -3.61 14.32
N ILE A 15 26.70 -3.02 15.09
CA ILE A 15 25.95 -3.70 16.16
C ILE A 15 24.79 -4.50 15.56
N TYR A 16 24.13 -3.94 14.55
CA TYR A 16 23.00 -4.55 13.87
C TYR A 16 23.05 -4.23 12.39
N SER A 17 22.67 -5.20 11.57
CA SER A 17 22.36 -4.97 10.16
C SER A 17 21.14 -5.79 9.77
N ILE A 18 20.29 -5.19 8.94
CA ILE A 18 19.12 -5.91 8.46
C ILE A 18 19.56 -7.05 7.54
N LYS A 19 19.22 -8.28 7.93
CA LYS A 19 19.38 -9.44 7.06
C LYS A 19 18.14 -9.54 6.20
N TYR A 20 18.30 -9.39 4.89
CA TYR A 20 17.23 -9.67 3.94
C TYR A 20 17.03 -11.18 3.87
N ASN A 21 16.15 -11.71 4.73
CA ASN A 21 15.73 -13.10 4.56
C ASN A 21 15.05 -13.25 3.20
N ILE A 22 15.37 -14.38 2.54
CA ILE A 22 14.86 -14.78 1.23
C ILE A 22 13.34 -14.57 1.19
N PHE A 23 12.88 -13.79 0.21
CA PHE A 23 11.45 -13.55 -0.01
C PHE A 23 10.72 -14.89 -0.11
N LYS A 24 9.89 -15.21 0.89
CA LYS A 24 9.07 -16.41 0.88
C LYS A 24 7.93 -16.20 -0.09
N LYS A 25 7.81 -17.06 -1.11
CA LYS A 25 6.65 -17.07 -1.99
C LYS A 25 5.42 -17.53 -1.21
N ILE A 26 4.46 -16.62 -0.98
CA ILE A 26 3.23 -16.89 -0.21
C ILE A 26 2.08 -17.31 -1.15
N ILE A 27 2.03 -16.77 -2.36
CA ILE A 27 0.97 -17.00 -3.34
C ILE A 27 1.53 -17.43 -4.70
N SER A 28 0.70 -18.10 -5.50
CA SER A 28 1.07 -18.47 -6.87
C SER A 28 1.24 -17.22 -7.77
N ASN A 29 2.13 -17.29 -8.76
CA ASN A 29 2.33 -16.19 -9.70
C ASN A 29 1.02 -15.86 -10.45
N ARG A 30 0.23 -16.88 -10.79
CA ARG A 30 -1.06 -16.71 -11.48
C ARG A 30 -2.07 -15.96 -10.61
N SER A 31 -2.17 -16.31 -9.33
CA SER A 31 -3.05 -15.60 -8.38
C SER A 31 -2.61 -14.14 -8.21
N CYS A 32 -1.30 -13.90 -8.09
CA CYS A 32 -0.75 -12.54 -8.00
C CYS A 32 -1.08 -11.71 -9.25
N LEU A 33 -0.86 -12.28 -10.44
CA LEU A 33 -1.12 -11.61 -11.72
C LEU A 33 -2.59 -11.22 -11.87
N LEU A 34 -3.51 -12.15 -11.57
CA LEU A 34 -4.95 -11.89 -11.67
C LEU A 34 -5.41 -10.85 -10.63
N THR A 35 -4.84 -10.86 -9.42
CA THR A 35 -5.11 -9.84 -8.41
C THR A 35 -4.64 -8.46 -8.88
N LEU A 36 -3.41 -8.35 -9.38
CA LEU A 36 -2.88 -7.10 -9.92
C LEU A 36 -3.71 -6.61 -11.11
N TYR A 37 -4.08 -7.50 -12.04
CA TYR A 37 -4.97 -7.15 -13.15
C TYR A 37 -6.30 -6.55 -12.65
N ASN A 38 -6.93 -7.16 -11.65
CA ASN A 38 -8.18 -6.63 -11.08
C ASN A 38 -7.96 -5.30 -10.34
N MET A 39 -6.83 -5.13 -9.62
CA MET A 39 -6.45 -3.86 -9.01
C MET A 39 -6.21 -2.77 -10.07
N LYS A 40 -5.68 -3.12 -11.24
CA LYS A 40 -5.57 -2.18 -12.36
C LYS A 40 -6.94 -1.71 -12.83
N LYS A 41 -7.89 -2.64 -12.97
CA LYS A 41 -9.27 -2.33 -13.37
C LYS A 41 -9.99 -1.44 -12.35
N VAL A 42 -9.69 -1.56 -11.06
CA VAL A 42 -10.20 -0.63 -10.05
C VAL A 42 -9.78 0.82 -10.31
N THR A 43 -8.52 1.03 -10.72
CA THR A 43 -8.01 2.35 -11.12
C THR A 43 -8.60 2.82 -12.44
N GLU A 44 -8.67 1.94 -13.47
CA GLU A 44 -9.08 2.33 -14.82
C GLU A 44 -10.58 2.63 -14.94
N LEU A 45 -11.42 1.88 -14.24
CA LEU A 45 -12.88 1.91 -14.43
C LEU A 45 -13.70 1.57 -13.18
N GLY A 46 -13.05 1.38 -12.04
CA GLY A 46 -13.71 1.00 -10.79
C GLY A 46 -13.81 2.14 -9.78
N THR A 47 -13.77 1.78 -8.50
CA THR A 47 -13.97 2.72 -7.39
C THR A 47 -12.87 3.78 -7.26
N ALA A 48 -11.73 3.61 -7.92
CA ALA A 48 -10.63 4.57 -7.93
C ALA A 48 -10.50 5.32 -9.27
N VAL A 49 -11.52 5.30 -10.14
CA VAL A 49 -11.51 5.90 -11.49
C VAL A 49 -11.05 7.36 -11.54
N LYS A 50 -11.22 8.11 -10.45
CA LYS A 50 -10.73 9.49 -10.33
C LYS A 50 -9.20 9.62 -10.44
N LEU A 51 -8.45 8.53 -10.25
CA LEU A 51 -7.01 8.47 -10.47
C LEU A 51 -6.61 8.36 -11.95
N ASN A 52 -7.56 8.23 -12.88
CA ASN A 52 -7.25 8.17 -14.31
C ASN A 52 -6.50 9.39 -14.84
N LYS A 53 -6.64 10.54 -14.16
CA LYS A 53 -5.83 11.74 -14.47
C LYS A 53 -4.32 11.51 -14.28
N PHE A 54 -3.93 10.44 -13.60
CA PHE A 54 -2.54 10.01 -13.38
C PHE A 54 -2.22 8.68 -14.09
N ASN A 55 -2.89 8.38 -15.20
CA ASN A 55 -2.71 7.11 -15.92
C ASN A 55 -1.26 6.82 -16.35
N PHE A 56 -0.44 7.87 -16.53
CA PHE A 56 0.98 7.74 -16.84
C PHE A 56 1.79 7.01 -15.75
N LEU A 57 1.32 6.99 -14.49
CA LEU A 57 1.97 6.30 -13.38
C LEU A 57 1.65 4.79 -13.31
N ASN A 58 0.78 4.28 -14.19
CA ASN A 58 0.39 2.87 -14.22
C ASN A 58 -0.07 2.29 -12.87
N ILE A 59 -0.89 3.03 -12.11
CA ILE A 59 -1.25 2.66 -10.73
C ILE A 59 -2.20 1.46 -10.68
N PHE A 60 -1.87 0.48 -9.83
CA PHE A 60 -2.73 -0.63 -9.42
C PHE A 60 -3.31 -0.32 -8.04
N SER A 61 -4.64 -0.36 -7.86
CA SER A 61 -5.21 0.14 -6.61
C SER A 61 -6.38 -0.65 -6.05
N LYS A 62 -6.69 -0.38 -4.78
CA LYS A 62 -7.93 -0.80 -4.13
C LYS A 62 -8.39 0.27 -3.13
N THR A 63 -9.69 0.56 -3.15
CA THR A 63 -10.36 1.35 -2.11
C THR A 63 -11.03 0.44 -1.08
N GLY A 64 -11.19 0.93 0.14
CA GLY A 64 -12.14 0.35 1.09
C GLY A 64 -12.70 1.40 2.05
N THR A 65 -13.91 1.13 2.49
CA THR A 65 -14.72 2.04 3.30
C THR A 65 -15.53 1.17 4.25
N THR A 66 -15.50 1.48 5.54
CA THR A 66 -16.39 0.84 6.52
C THR A 66 -17.76 1.51 6.55
N LYS A 67 -18.71 0.85 7.23
CA LYS A 67 -20.06 1.41 7.45
C LYS A 67 -19.97 2.84 7.97
N ASN A 68 -20.85 3.70 7.47
CA ASN A 68 -20.95 5.11 7.85
C ASN A 68 -19.66 5.92 7.65
N TYR A 69 -18.77 5.51 6.75
CA TYR A 69 -17.52 6.23 6.41
C TYR A 69 -16.58 6.46 7.61
N ILE A 70 -16.68 5.62 8.64
CA ILE A 70 -15.86 5.76 9.86
C ILE A 70 -14.38 5.60 9.52
N ASN A 71 -14.07 4.62 8.67
CA ASN A 71 -12.73 4.36 8.16
C ASN A 71 -12.78 4.31 6.64
N ASN A 72 -11.88 5.05 6.00
CA ASN A 72 -11.59 4.96 4.59
C ASN A 72 -10.12 4.61 4.41
N TRP A 73 -9.82 3.72 3.50
CA TRP A 73 -8.45 3.40 3.14
C TRP A 73 -8.29 3.25 1.63
N PHE A 74 -7.09 3.53 1.19
CA PHE A 74 -6.64 3.36 -0.16
C PHE A 74 -5.28 2.68 -0.15
N ILE A 75 -5.08 1.72 -1.05
CA ILE A 75 -3.77 1.19 -1.37
C ILE A 75 -3.52 1.41 -2.86
N GLY A 76 -2.34 1.95 -3.17
CA GLY A 76 -1.82 2.14 -4.51
C GLY A 76 -0.45 1.52 -4.62
N ILE A 77 -0.21 0.82 -5.72
CA ILE A 77 1.07 0.22 -6.07
C ILE A 77 1.44 0.75 -7.46
N ASP A 78 2.66 1.25 -7.60
CA ASP A 78 3.26 1.54 -8.90
C ASP A 78 4.41 0.56 -9.21
N GLY A 79 5.31 0.90 -10.14
CA GLY A 79 6.43 0.04 -10.51
C GLY A 79 7.49 -0.13 -9.41
N GLU A 80 7.50 0.73 -8.39
CA GLU A 80 8.59 0.84 -7.41
C GLU A 80 8.06 0.79 -5.96
N ASP A 81 7.01 1.54 -5.67
CA ASP A 81 6.53 1.82 -4.33
C ASP A 81 5.11 1.31 -4.06
N ILE A 82 4.84 1.08 -2.78
CA ILE A 82 3.52 0.78 -2.24
C ILE A 82 3.13 1.92 -1.30
N CYS A 83 2.01 2.58 -1.59
CA CYS A 83 1.45 3.62 -0.76
C CYS A 83 0.14 3.13 -0.13
N ILE A 84 0.03 3.23 1.21
CA ILE A 84 -1.19 2.94 1.96
C ILE A 84 -1.63 4.22 2.66
N ILE A 85 -2.86 4.64 2.40
CA ILE A 85 -3.48 5.84 2.99
C ILE A 85 -4.68 5.38 3.81
N TRP A 86 -4.78 5.86 5.05
CA TRP A 86 -5.94 5.67 5.89
C TRP A 86 -6.46 7.04 6.37
N ILE A 87 -7.77 7.20 6.37
CA ILE A 87 -8.47 8.38 6.85
C ILE A 87 -9.61 7.92 7.75
N GLY A 88 -9.56 8.33 9.03
CA GLY A 88 -10.52 7.98 10.06
C GLY A 88 -10.53 9.02 11.19
N ASN A 89 -11.58 9.00 12.00
CA ASN A 89 -11.66 9.82 13.21
C ASN A 89 -11.09 9.02 14.39
N TYR A 90 -10.27 9.64 15.24
CA TYR A 90 -9.78 9.01 16.46
C TYR A 90 -10.92 8.53 17.38
N ASN A 91 -12.06 9.25 17.38
CA ASN A 91 -13.25 8.88 18.14
C ASN A 91 -14.13 7.80 17.47
N ASN A 92 -13.76 7.30 16.27
CA ASN A 92 -14.57 6.37 15.47
C ASN A 92 -16.00 6.85 15.16
N ILE A 93 -16.24 8.16 15.23
CA ILE A 93 -17.50 8.77 14.82
C ILE A 93 -17.43 9.06 13.32
N LYS A 94 -18.59 9.09 12.65
CA LYS A 94 -18.72 9.41 11.21
C LYS A 94 -17.84 10.61 10.86
N ASN A 95 -16.94 10.41 9.90
CA ASN A 95 -16.14 11.49 9.34
C ASN A 95 -17.05 12.46 8.58
N PHE A 96 -16.72 13.74 8.72
CA PHE A 96 -17.29 14.96 8.13
C PHE A 96 -18.33 14.77 7.01
N ASN A 97 -19.40 15.58 7.07
CA ASN A 97 -20.32 15.76 5.95
C ASN A 97 -19.56 16.49 4.83
N PHE A 98 -19.23 15.75 3.76
CA PHE A 98 -18.83 16.33 2.47
C PHE A 98 -20.05 16.67 1.64
#